data_AF-A0A7W1E637-F1
#
_entry.id   AF-A0A7W1E637-F1
#
_cell.length_a   1.000
_cell.length_b   1.000
_cell.length_c   1.000
_cell.angle_alpha   90.00
_cell.angle_beta   90.00
_cell.angle_gamma   90.00
#
_symmetry.space_group_name_H-M   'P 1'
#
loop_
_entity.id
_entity.type
_entity.pdbx_description
1 polymer ?
#
loop_
_entity_poly.entity_id
_entity_poly.type
_entity_poly.pdbx_seq_one_letter_code
_entity_poly.pdbx_strand_id
1 'polypeptide(L)'
;MDPERLNPKLVFKLQLKDGFRELSDEDIGKLGLTVLGSDNDGVLVVFPSDSAVAELRRRVREYAGLEDGAQYSELDAIDSVTELTPQDRIGPQLASMPLATGEIAPLDIELWHSGDRNECRGWIEEISSVLRDLDLAVTDDYLGVSLCILRAKVNQIALERLLDPNIDYIKQIDRRSQPSFELASLRYLDIGEVEQMLADPEGDLTSIVIVDSGVATGHPLLRSVTDDTQTAPGTGTRDSSGDVDALTPGHGTAVAGIAVYSDIGACIANASFIPGARILSARVTDANNQYDPDYLVEHQLEELVTYFLDNYAAAKVINISLGDPNRICTDRDYQFRFAAAVDELAYRFRDREIIFVVSSGNLQFEQEEGERLLAEYPEHLRQPSARIVDPGTSALALTVGSLSYGEGARLYGEHEDRVGRGIAGQRGWP
;
A
#
# COMPACT_ATOMS: atom_id res chain seq x y z
N MET A 1 30.49 13.43 -20.88
CA MET A 1 31.19 12.63 -19.87
C MET A 1 31.13 11.21 -20.37
N ASP A 2 32.27 10.53 -20.49
CA ASP A 2 32.23 9.07 -20.65
C ASP A 2 31.54 8.52 -19.39
N PRO A 3 30.48 7.71 -19.51
CA PRO A 3 29.99 6.98 -18.35
C PRO A 3 31.15 6.13 -17.83
N GLU A 4 31.41 6.18 -16.52
CA GLU A 4 32.40 5.32 -15.90
C GLU A 4 32.13 3.88 -16.34
N ARG A 5 33.14 3.26 -16.98
CA ARG A 5 32.99 1.90 -17.50
C ARG A 5 32.83 0.95 -16.34
N LEU A 6 31.65 0.35 -16.22
CA LEU A 6 31.36 -0.67 -15.22
C LEU A 6 31.93 -2.01 -15.69
N ASN A 7 32.73 -2.65 -14.85
CA ASN A 7 33.17 -4.02 -15.07
C ASN A 7 32.31 -4.96 -14.21
N PRO A 8 31.45 -5.81 -14.80
CA PRO A 8 30.55 -6.68 -14.04
C PRO A 8 31.27 -7.63 -13.07
N LYS A 9 32.52 -8.01 -13.37
CA LYS A 9 33.37 -8.83 -12.48
C LYS A 9 33.69 -8.16 -11.15
N LEU A 10 33.59 -6.83 -11.11
CA LEU A 10 33.88 -6.02 -9.94
C LEU A 10 32.62 -5.62 -9.18
N VAL A 11 31.47 -6.22 -9.51
CA VAL A 11 30.23 -6.10 -8.75
C VAL A 11 30.21 -7.11 -7.61
N PHE A 12 30.04 -6.63 -6.39
CA PHE A 12 30.03 -7.46 -5.17
C PHE A 12 28.89 -7.01 -4.25
N LYS A 13 28.51 -7.90 -3.34
CA LYS A 13 27.56 -7.63 -2.26
C LYS A 13 28.31 -7.48 -0.94
N LEU A 14 28.04 -6.37 -0.25
CA LEU A 14 28.48 -6.13 1.13
C LEU A 14 27.38 -6.62 2.06
N GLN A 15 27.64 -7.70 2.78
CA GLN A 15 26.77 -8.19 3.85
C GLN A 15 26.99 -7.32 5.08
N LEU A 16 25.92 -6.79 5.67
CA LEU A 16 25.98 -5.96 6.88
C LEU A 16 25.78 -6.83 8.12
N LYS A 17 26.40 -6.45 9.25
CA LYS A 17 26.20 -7.13 10.53
C LYS A 17 24.79 -6.92 11.07
N ASP A 18 24.31 -7.89 11.85
CA ASP A 18 23.04 -7.80 12.57
C ASP A 18 22.93 -6.49 13.37
N GLY A 19 21.90 -5.71 13.08
CA GLY A 19 21.64 -4.39 13.70
C GLY A 19 22.03 -3.18 12.83
N PHE A 20 22.81 -3.39 11.76
CA PHE A 20 23.04 -2.39 10.72
C PHE A 20 22.10 -2.65 9.54
N ARG A 21 21.24 -1.67 9.22
CA ARG A 21 20.25 -1.79 8.14
C ARG A 21 20.71 -1.17 6.82
N GLU A 22 21.63 -0.23 6.88
CA GLU A 22 22.09 0.53 5.72
C GLU A 22 23.47 1.14 5.98
N LEU A 23 24.21 1.37 4.91
CA LEU A 23 25.40 2.21 4.87
C LEU A 23 25.10 3.40 3.97
N SER A 24 25.44 4.62 4.41
CA SER A 24 25.23 5.79 3.57
C SER A 24 26.16 5.79 2.35
N ASP A 25 25.75 6.44 1.26
CA ASP A 25 26.61 6.63 0.08
C ASP A 25 27.94 7.32 0.45
N GLU A 26 27.93 8.19 1.46
CA GLU A 26 29.14 8.84 1.99
C GLU A 26 30.07 7.82 2.66
N ASP A 27 29.54 6.90 3.46
CA ASP A 27 30.29 5.84 4.12
C ASP A 27 30.91 4.88 3.12
N ILE A 28 30.16 4.52 2.08
CA ILE A 28 30.64 3.67 1.00
C ILE A 28 31.67 4.40 0.12
N GLY A 29 31.48 5.70 -0.09
CA GLY A 29 32.44 6.57 -0.76
C GLY A 29 33.78 6.65 -0.02
N LYS A 30 33.78 6.66 1.32
CA LYS A 30 35.02 6.59 2.14
C LYS A 30 35.79 5.29 1.92
N LEU A 31 35.11 4.21 1.54
CA LEU A 31 35.72 2.93 1.17
C LEU A 31 36.26 2.92 -0.27
N GLY A 32 36.02 3.98 -1.05
CA GLY A 32 36.43 4.09 -2.45
C GLY A 32 35.60 3.21 -3.38
N LEU A 33 34.34 2.98 -3.02
CA LEU A 33 33.40 2.13 -3.76
C LEU A 33 32.25 2.98 -4.32
N THR A 34 31.61 2.49 -5.38
CA THR A 34 30.41 3.09 -5.95
C THR A 34 29.19 2.22 -5.66
N VAL A 35 28.13 2.81 -5.11
CA VAL A 35 26.87 2.12 -4.81
C VAL A 35 26.07 1.88 -6.10
N LEU A 36 25.54 0.67 -6.25
CA LEU A 36 24.61 0.30 -7.33
C LEU A 36 23.18 0.12 -6.84
N GLY A 37 23.00 -0.20 -5.56
CA GLY A 37 21.71 -0.40 -4.90
C GLY A 37 21.88 -1.11 -3.57
N SER A 38 20.79 -1.21 -2.81
CA SER A 38 20.73 -1.94 -1.54
C SER A 38 19.44 -2.75 -1.46
N ASP A 39 19.49 -3.85 -0.73
CA ASP A 39 18.33 -4.67 -0.37
C ASP A 39 18.42 -5.07 1.12
N ASN A 40 17.47 -5.86 1.60
CA ASN A 40 17.47 -6.34 3.00
C ASN A 40 18.66 -7.27 3.33
N ASP A 41 19.33 -7.79 2.31
CA ASP A 41 20.42 -8.75 2.41
C ASP A 41 21.79 -8.07 2.19
N GLY A 42 21.87 -6.74 2.01
CA GLY A 42 23.11 -5.99 1.94
C GLY A 42 23.16 -4.88 0.89
N VAL A 43 24.38 -4.43 0.58
CA VAL A 43 24.63 -3.33 -0.38
C VAL A 43 25.42 -3.82 -1.59
N LEU A 44 24.88 -3.57 -2.80
CA LEU A 44 25.54 -3.84 -4.07
C LEU A 44 26.49 -2.69 -4.42
N VAL A 45 27.75 -3.03 -4.66
CA VAL A 45 28.82 -2.06 -4.93
C VAL A 45 29.67 -2.48 -6.13
N VAL A 46 30.24 -1.49 -6.82
CA VAL A 46 31.30 -1.69 -7.81
C VAL A 46 32.65 -1.32 -7.21
N PHE A 47 33.60 -2.23 -7.35
CA PHE A 47 34.99 -2.00 -7.02
C PHE A 47 35.75 -1.39 -8.20
N PRO A 48 36.74 -0.51 -7.96
CA PRO A 48 37.56 0.05 -9.02
C PRO A 48 38.57 -0.96 -9.59
N SER A 49 38.91 -2.03 -8.83
CA SER A 49 39.87 -3.06 -9.23
C SER A 49 39.86 -4.28 -8.31
N ASP A 50 40.41 -5.41 -8.76
CA ASP A 50 40.60 -6.61 -7.93
C ASP A 50 41.48 -6.36 -6.70
N SER A 51 42.47 -5.46 -6.80
CA SER A 51 43.31 -5.09 -5.66
C SER A 51 42.52 -4.34 -4.59
N ALA A 52 41.52 -3.55 -4.97
CA ALA A 52 40.60 -2.91 -4.03
C ALA A 52 39.70 -3.94 -3.33
N VAL A 53 39.23 -4.98 -4.04
CA VAL A 53 38.49 -6.09 -3.43
C VAL A 53 39.34 -6.81 -2.38
N ALA A 54 40.59 -7.16 -2.75
CA ALA A 54 41.51 -7.85 -1.85
C ALA A 54 41.84 -7.00 -0.61
N GLU A 55 42.03 -5.70 -0.79
CA GLU A 55 42.33 -4.75 0.29
C GLU A 55 41.14 -4.57 1.24
N LEU A 56 39.91 -4.42 0.73
CA LEU A 56 38.74 -4.32 1.61
C LEU A 56 38.49 -5.62 2.36
N ARG A 57 38.59 -6.78 1.69
CA ARG A 57 38.51 -8.09 2.36
C ARG A 57 39.55 -8.25 3.46
N ARG A 58 40.77 -7.72 3.26
CA ARG A 58 41.82 -7.69 4.29
C ARG A 58 41.43 -6.80 5.46
N ARG A 59 40.98 -5.56 5.19
CA ARG A 59 40.56 -4.60 6.21
C ARG A 59 39.40 -5.12 7.05
N VAL A 60 38.34 -5.63 6.43
CA VAL A 60 37.18 -6.20 7.13
C VAL A 60 37.62 -7.33 8.08
N ARG A 61 38.51 -8.24 7.63
CA ARG A 61 39.04 -9.31 8.50
C ARG A 61 39.92 -8.80 9.63
N GLU A 62 40.74 -7.78 9.40
CA GLU A 62 41.60 -7.19 10.43
C GLU A 62 40.80 -6.37 11.45
N TYR A 63 39.67 -5.80 11.01
CA TYR A 63 38.77 -5.03 11.87
C TYR A 63 37.78 -5.92 12.64
N ALA A 64 37.43 -7.09 12.10
CA ALA A 64 36.57 -8.06 12.75
C ALA A 64 37.20 -8.59 14.05
N GLY A 65 36.72 -8.10 15.20
CA GLY A 65 37.14 -8.55 16.53
C GLY A 65 37.89 -7.52 17.40
N LEU A 66 37.96 -6.25 16.99
CA LEU A 66 38.47 -5.17 17.83
C LEU A 66 37.39 -4.69 18.82
N GLU A 67 37.56 -4.94 20.13
CA GLU A 67 36.64 -4.46 21.18
C GLU A 67 36.92 -3.02 21.65
N ASP A 68 38.10 -2.47 21.36
CA ASP A 68 38.54 -1.15 21.86
C ASP A 68 39.07 -0.29 20.69
N GLY A 69 38.42 0.87 20.44
CA GLY A 69 38.89 1.88 19.49
C GLY A 69 38.45 1.73 18.02
N ALA A 70 37.21 1.30 17.74
CA ALA A 70 36.63 1.33 16.39
C ALA A 70 36.56 2.77 15.86
N GLN A 71 37.62 3.17 15.14
CA GLN A 71 37.79 4.49 14.56
C GLN A 71 37.07 4.65 13.20
N TYR A 72 36.66 3.53 12.58
CA TYR A 72 35.98 3.48 11.28
C TYR A 72 34.68 2.68 11.39
N SER A 73 33.57 3.38 11.65
CA SER A 73 32.24 2.78 11.79
C SER A 73 31.77 2.05 10.53
N GLU A 74 32.25 2.48 9.36
CA GLU A 74 31.88 1.94 8.05
C GLU A 74 32.44 0.53 7.83
N LEU A 75 33.65 0.25 8.35
CA LEU A 75 34.25 -1.08 8.29
C LEU A 75 33.65 -2.02 9.33
N ASP A 76 33.24 -1.50 10.48
CA ASP A 76 32.61 -2.32 11.52
C ASP A 76 31.20 -2.79 11.13
N ALA A 77 30.49 -2.01 10.33
CA ALA A 77 29.17 -2.38 9.83
C ALA A 77 29.19 -3.55 8.82
N ILE A 78 30.31 -3.81 8.16
CA ILE A 78 30.44 -4.85 7.12
C ILE A 78 30.81 -6.18 7.78
N ASP A 79 29.96 -7.19 7.58
CA ASP A 79 30.23 -8.58 7.98
C ASP A 79 31.12 -9.28 6.94
N SER A 80 30.74 -9.22 5.65
CA SER A 80 31.51 -9.88 4.59
C SER A 80 31.35 -9.23 3.21
N VAL A 81 32.30 -9.55 2.31
CA VAL A 81 32.35 -9.07 0.92
C VAL A 81 32.26 -10.28 -0.01
N THR A 82 31.07 -10.51 -0.57
CA THR A 82 30.72 -11.72 -1.34
C THR A 82 30.48 -11.39 -2.81
N GLU A 83 30.79 -12.35 -3.67
CA GLU A 83 30.37 -12.32 -5.08
C GLU A 83 28.85 -12.52 -5.17
N LEU A 84 28.26 -12.12 -6.28
CA LEU A 84 26.83 -12.37 -6.52
C LEU A 84 26.56 -13.86 -6.70
N THR A 85 25.59 -14.37 -5.95
CA THR A 85 25.12 -15.74 -6.08
C THR A 85 24.10 -15.86 -7.23
N PRO A 86 23.78 -17.09 -7.68
CA PRO A 86 22.64 -17.33 -8.56
C PRO A 86 21.33 -16.71 -8.04
N GLN A 87 21.11 -16.76 -6.73
CA GLN A 87 19.91 -16.22 -6.08
C GLN A 87 19.84 -14.69 -6.16
N ASP A 88 20.97 -13.98 -6.03
CA ASP A 88 21.02 -12.52 -6.17
C ASP A 88 20.63 -12.02 -7.57
N ARG A 89 20.62 -12.93 -8.57
CA ARG A 89 20.23 -12.63 -9.96
C ARG A 89 18.81 -13.05 -10.30
N ILE A 90 18.05 -13.61 -9.35
CA ILE A 90 16.63 -13.91 -9.52
C ILE A 90 15.81 -12.68 -9.12
N GLY A 91 15.04 -12.14 -10.06
CA GLY A 91 14.14 -11.04 -9.77
C GLY A 91 12.93 -11.45 -8.92
N PRO A 92 12.24 -10.47 -8.31
CA PRO A 92 11.18 -10.71 -7.32
C PRO A 92 9.98 -11.49 -7.87
N GLN A 93 9.58 -11.31 -9.14
CA GLN A 93 8.44 -12.04 -9.69
C GLN A 93 8.77 -13.51 -9.98
N LEU A 94 10.00 -13.79 -10.41
CA LEU A 94 10.48 -15.14 -10.63
C LEU A 94 10.75 -15.87 -9.30
N ALA A 95 11.19 -15.16 -8.27
CA ALA A 95 11.30 -15.71 -6.91
C ALA A 95 9.93 -16.11 -6.34
N SER A 96 8.93 -15.24 -6.48
CA SER A 96 7.56 -15.48 -5.98
C SER A 96 6.77 -16.48 -6.83
N MET A 97 7.02 -16.51 -8.15
CA MET A 97 6.43 -17.46 -9.08
C MET A 97 7.54 -18.18 -9.86
N PRO A 98 8.19 -19.20 -9.28
CA PRO A 98 9.22 -19.98 -9.99
C PRO A 98 8.69 -20.64 -11.27
N LEU A 99 9.60 -21.06 -12.15
CA LEU A 99 9.21 -21.83 -13.34
C LEU A 99 8.57 -23.17 -12.92
N ALA A 100 7.39 -23.46 -13.45
CA ALA A 100 6.74 -24.75 -13.25
C ALA A 100 7.48 -25.85 -14.04
N THR A 101 7.32 -27.11 -13.61
CA THR A 101 7.94 -28.25 -14.31
C THR A 101 7.47 -28.33 -15.76
N GLY A 102 8.43 -28.24 -16.70
CA GLY A 102 8.16 -28.26 -18.14
C GLY A 102 7.68 -26.92 -18.72
N GLU A 103 7.64 -25.83 -17.93
CA GLU A 103 7.30 -24.50 -18.42
C GLU A 103 8.41 -23.95 -19.34
N ILE A 104 7.99 -23.31 -20.44
CA ILE A 104 8.84 -22.42 -21.24
C ILE A 104 8.25 -21.01 -21.10
N ALA A 105 8.83 -20.19 -20.24
CA ALA A 105 8.33 -18.86 -19.93
C ALA A 105 9.07 -17.78 -20.73
N PRO A 106 8.39 -16.70 -21.13
CA PRO A 106 9.08 -15.47 -21.51
C PRO A 106 9.64 -14.78 -20.25
N LEU A 107 10.96 -14.69 -20.13
CA LEU A 107 11.65 -13.98 -19.06
C LEU A 107 12.38 -12.76 -19.61
N ASP A 108 12.47 -11.72 -18.79
CA ASP A 108 13.30 -10.54 -19.03
C ASP A 108 14.63 -10.75 -18.33
N ILE A 109 15.72 -10.57 -19.06
CA ILE A 109 17.10 -10.73 -18.59
C ILE A 109 17.77 -9.37 -18.73
N GLU A 110 18.07 -8.73 -17.61
CA GLU A 110 18.80 -7.48 -17.53
C GLU A 110 20.29 -7.76 -17.38
N LEU A 111 21.09 -7.09 -18.21
CA LEU A 111 22.55 -7.16 -18.16
C LEU A 111 23.10 -5.89 -17.51
N TRP A 112 24.22 -6.03 -16.81
CA TRP A 112 25.04 -4.88 -16.45
C TRP A 112 25.46 -4.15 -17.73
N HIS A 113 25.28 -2.83 -17.78
CA HIS A 113 25.70 -2.05 -18.93
C HIS A 113 27.13 -1.53 -18.71
N SER A 114 28.11 -2.04 -19.45
CA SER A 114 29.52 -1.68 -19.24
C SER A 114 29.93 -0.29 -19.70
N GLY A 115 29.04 0.39 -20.43
CA GLY A 115 29.34 1.63 -21.14
C GLY A 115 29.88 1.38 -22.55
N ASP A 116 30.21 0.14 -22.91
CA ASP A 116 30.57 -0.26 -24.27
C ASP A 116 29.47 -1.10 -24.92
N ARG A 117 28.82 -0.51 -25.93
CA ARG A 117 27.74 -1.16 -26.67
C ARG A 117 28.19 -2.41 -27.42
N ASN A 118 29.45 -2.49 -27.87
CA ASN A 118 29.94 -3.66 -28.59
C ASN A 118 30.15 -4.85 -27.63
N GLU A 119 30.60 -4.56 -26.41
CA GLU A 119 30.73 -5.58 -25.36
C GLU A 119 29.35 -6.09 -24.94
N CYS A 120 28.38 -5.20 -24.68
CA CYS A 120 27.01 -5.58 -24.40
C CYS A 120 26.38 -6.41 -25.54
N ARG A 121 26.70 -6.08 -26.81
CA ARG A 121 26.26 -6.89 -27.96
C ARG A 121 26.86 -8.30 -27.93
N GLY A 122 28.14 -8.44 -27.59
CA GLY A 122 28.78 -9.73 -27.41
C GLY A 122 28.06 -10.60 -26.38
N TRP A 123 27.70 -10.05 -25.22
CA TRP A 123 26.95 -10.76 -24.19
C TRP A 123 25.55 -11.20 -24.63
N ILE A 124 24.84 -10.35 -25.38
CA ILE A 124 23.54 -10.72 -25.98
C ILE A 124 23.71 -11.91 -26.94
N GLU A 125 24.77 -11.91 -27.75
CA GLU A 125 25.07 -12.99 -28.70
C GLU A 125 25.43 -14.31 -28.00
N GLU A 126 26.21 -14.23 -26.90
CA GLU A 126 26.54 -15.37 -26.05
C GLU A 126 25.29 -16.01 -25.44
N ILE A 127 24.42 -15.21 -24.81
CA ILE A 127 23.13 -15.69 -24.27
C ILE A 127 22.27 -16.31 -25.37
N SER A 128 22.21 -15.65 -26.54
CA SER A 128 21.47 -16.17 -27.68
C SER A 128 22.00 -17.52 -28.16
N SER A 129 23.32 -17.75 -28.08
CA SER A 129 23.92 -19.04 -28.43
C SER A 129 23.54 -20.12 -27.43
N VAL A 130 23.65 -19.84 -26.12
CA VAL A 130 23.27 -20.77 -25.05
C VAL A 130 21.81 -21.21 -25.20
N LEU A 131 20.91 -20.28 -25.51
CA LEU A 131 19.50 -20.58 -25.71
C LEU A 131 19.25 -21.39 -26.99
N ARG A 132 19.92 -21.06 -28.09
CA ARG A 132 19.79 -21.83 -29.35
C ARG A 132 20.23 -23.28 -29.20
N ASP A 133 21.27 -23.55 -28.42
CA ASP A 133 21.74 -24.92 -28.13
C ASP A 133 20.70 -25.76 -27.36
N LEU A 134 19.72 -25.10 -26.75
CA LEU A 134 18.60 -25.71 -26.02
C LEU A 134 17.27 -25.65 -26.81
N ASP A 135 17.31 -25.34 -28.11
CA ASP A 135 16.13 -25.11 -28.96
C ASP A 135 15.20 -23.99 -28.43
N LEU A 136 15.79 -23.00 -27.75
CA LEU A 136 15.13 -21.80 -27.23
C LEU A 136 15.63 -20.55 -27.97
N ALA A 137 15.02 -19.39 -27.68
CA ALA A 137 15.35 -18.17 -28.40
C ALA A 137 15.23 -16.91 -27.54
N VAL A 138 16.13 -15.95 -27.81
CA VAL A 138 15.89 -14.53 -27.53
C VAL A 138 14.84 -14.05 -28.54
N THR A 139 13.78 -13.43 -28.03
CA THR A 139 12.64 -12.93 -28.81
C THR A 139 12.70 -11.42 -29.05
N ASP A 140 13.40 -10.68 -28.20
CA ASP A 140 13.60 -9.23 -28.32
C ASP A 140 14.83 -8.80 -27.53
N ASP A 141 15.45 -7.68 -27.91
CA ASP A 141 16.54 -7.05 -27.16
C ASP A 141 16.50 -5.52 -27.25
N TYR A 142 16.91 -4.87 -26.16
CA TYR A 142 17.01 -3.43 -26.05
C TYR A 142 18.41 -3.06 -25.54
N LEU A 143 19.17 -2.36 -26.39
CA LEU A 143 20.48 -1.80 -26.05
C LEU A 143 20.46 -0.27 -26.16
N GLY A 144 20.27 0.37 -25.00
CA GLY A 144 20.30 1.81 -24.81
C GLY A 144 21.72 2.36 -24.60
N VAL A 145 21.81 3.52 -23.93
CA VAL A 145 23.09 4.14 -23.54
C VAL A 145 23.57 3.72 -22.15
N SER A 146 22.65 3.26 -21.31
CA SER A 146 22.89 2.83 -19.93
C SER A 146 22.07 1.58 -19.55
N LEU A 147 21.32 1.03 -20.51
CA LEU A 147 20.38 -0.07 -20.28
C LEU A 147 20.60 -1.17 -21.31
N CYS A 148 20.70 -2.40 -20.85
CA CYS A 148 20.81 -3.58 -21.69
C CYS A 148 19.87 -4.66 -21.17
N ILE A 149 18.82 -4.96 -21.93
CA ILE A 149 17.80 -5.94 -21.56
C ILE A 149 17.53 -6.83 -22.76
N LEU A 150 17.24 -8.10 -22.52
CA LEU A 150 16.75 -9.04 -23.52
C LEU A 150 15.55 -9.81 -22.99
N ARG A 151 14.64 -10.16 -23.89
CA ARG A 151 13.50 -11.03 -23.60
C ARG A 151 13.71 -12.38 -24.26
N ALA A 152 13.63 -13.47 -23.49
CA ALA A 152 13.92 -14.81 -23.98
C ALA A 152 12.88 -15.85 -23.55
N LYS A 153 12.74 -16.91 -24.35
CA LYS A 153 12.07 -18.14 -23.94
C LYS A 153 13.02 -18.97 -23.10
N VAL A 154 12.68 -19.19 -21.85
CA VAL A 154 13.55 -19.85 -20.86
C VAL A 154 12.76 -20.95 -20.15
N ASN A 155 13.36 -22.13 -20.07
CA ASN A 155 12.91 -23.23 -19.21
C ASN A 155 13.89 -23.40 -18.04
N GLN A 156 13.63 -24.37 -17.15
CA GLN A 156 14.48 -24.60 -15.98
C GLN A 156 15.94 -24.89 -16.33
N ILE A 157 16.20 -25.69 -17.38
CA ILE A 157 17.57 -26.02 -17.82
C ILE A 157 18.31 -24.76 -18.30
N ALA A 158 17.63 -23.93 -19.10
CA ALA A 158 18.20 -22.67 -19.58
C ALA A 158 18.44 -21.68 -18.43
N LEU A 159 17.51 -21.60 -17.47
CA LEU A 159 17.68 -20.75 -16.29
C LEU A 159 18.92 -21.14 -15.49
N GLU A 160 19.13 -22.44 -15.24
CA GLU A 160 20.33 -22.94 -14.56
C GLU A 160 21.62 -22.60 -15.32
N ARG A 161 21.62 -22.64 -16.66
CA ARG A 161 22.77 -22.27 -17.50
C ARG A 161 23.06 -20.77 -17.45
N LEU A 162 22.03 -19.93 -17.48
CA LEU A 162 22.18 -18.48 -17.41
C LEU A 162 22.64 -18.03 -16.01
N LEU A 163 22.31 -18.81 -14.98
CA LEU A 163 22.74 -18.58 -13.61
C LEU A 163 24.07 -19.27 -13.27
N ASP A 164 24.85 -19.68 -14.26
CA ASP A 164 26.22 -20.17 -14.03
C ASP A 164 27.03 -19.09 -13.27
N PRO A 165 27.74 -19.43 -12.19
CA PRO A 165 28.56 -18.48 -11.44
C PRO A 165 29.67 -17.81 -12.27
N ASN A 166 30.06 -18.39 -13.42
CA ASN A 166 31.06 -17.80 -14.31
C ASN A 166 30.48 -16.70 -15.24
N ILE A 167 29.16 -16.49 -15.23
CA ILE A 167 28.51 -15.41 -15.96
C ILE A 167 28.34 -14.23 -15.00
N ASP A 168 29.08 -13.16 -15.23
CA ASP A 168 29.13 -11.96 -14.38
C ASP A 168 28.28 -10.80 -14.90
N TYR A 169 28.01 -10.77 -16.21
CA TYR A 169 27.33 -9.68 -16.89
C TYR A 169 25.80 -9.71 -16.77
N ILE A 170 25.20 -10.81 -16.28
CA ILE A 170 23.75 -10.86 -15.99
C ILE A 170 23.51 -10.21 -14.63
N LYS A 171 22.76 -9.11 -14.63
CA LYS A 171 22.32 -8.41 -13.43
C LYS A 171 21.13 -9.12 -12.80
N GLN A 172 20.09 -9.40 -13.57
CA GLN A 172 18.85 -9.99 -13.06
C GLN A 172 18.09 -10.75 -14.16
N ILE A 173 17.40 -11.82 -13.79
CA ILE A 173 16.43 -12.55 -14.61
C ILE A 173 15.09 -12.54 -13.89
N ASP A 174 14.05 -12.02 -14.53
CA ASP A 174 12.72 -11.93 -13.93
C ASP A 174 11.59 -12.30 -14.90
N ARG A 175 10.39 -12.51 -14.37
CA ARG A 175 9.18 -12.58 -15.20
C ARG A 175 8.86 -11.19 -15.76
N ARG A 176 8.24 -11.16 -16.94
CA ARG A 176 7.85 -9.92 -17.60
C ARG A 176 6.95 -9.08 -16.72
N SER A 177 7.21 -7.78 -16.66
CA SER A 177 6.30 -6.81 -16.05
C SER A 177 4.91 -6.91 -16.66
N GLN A 178 3.89 -6.98 -15.79
CA GLN A 178 2.49 -6.93 -16.18
C GLN A 178 1.91 -5.60 -15.70
N PRO A 179 1.32 -4.79 -16.59
CA PRO A 179 0.58 -3.62 -16.14
C PRO A 179 -0.62 -4.09 -15.31
N SER A 180 -0.76 -3.54 -14.10
CA SER A 180 -1.97 -3.67 -13.31
C SER A 180 -3.00 -2.64 -13.81
N PHE A 181 -4.21 -3.10 -14.10
CA PHE A 181 -5.36 -2.25 -14.37
C PHE A 181 -6.40 -2.50 -13.29
N GLU A 182 -6.03 -2.21 -12.05
CA GLU A 182 -6.97 -2.27 -10.95
C GLU A 182 -8.12 -1.29 -11.23
N LEU A 183 -9.37 -1.76 -11.04
CA LEU A 183 -10.60 -0.98 -11.22
C LEU A 183 -10.99 -0.61 -12.66
N ALA A 184 -10.30 -1.11 -13.70
CA ALA A 184 -10.76 -0.90 -15.09
C ALA A 184 -12.19 -1.42 -15.31
N SER A 185 -12.57 -2.51 -14.64
CA SER A 185 -13.94 -3.01 -14.63
C SER A 185 -14.94 -2.07 -13.94
N LEU A 186 -14.52 -1.28 -12.94
CA LEU A 186 -15.40 -0.29 -12.30
C LEU A 186 -15.74 0.88 -13.23
N ARG A 187 -14.80 1.30 -14.10
CA ARG A 187 -15.01 2.41 -15.03
C ARG A 187 -16.11 2.13 -16.07
N TYR A 188 -16.41 0.87 -16.35
CA TYR A 188 -17.40 0.47 -17.36
C TYR A 188 -18.64 -0.19 -16.75
N LEU A 189 -18.73 -0.28 -15.42
CA LEU A 189 -19.84 -0.93 -14.75
C LEU A 189 -21.08 -0.03 -14.85
N ASP A 190 -22.10 -0.49 -15.56
CA ASP A 190 -23.37 0.24 -15.64
C ASP A 190 -24.20 0.01 -14.36
N ILE A 191 -24.87 1.05 -13.88
CA ILE A 191 -25.65 0.95 -12.64
C ILE A 191 -26.82 -0.05 -12.77
N GLY A 192 -27.37 -0.23 -13.99
CA GLY A 192 -28.39 -1.22 -14.27
C GLY A 192 -27.87 -2.65 -14.29
N GLU A 193 -26.57 -2.86 -14.55
CA GLU A 193 -25.92 -4.17 -14.37
C GLU A 193 -25.76 -4.48 -12.88
N VAL A 194 -25.39 -3.48 -12.06
CA VAL A 194 -25.29 -3.62 -10.60
C VAL A 194 -26.63 -4.03 -9.98
N GLU A 195 -27.74 -3.46 -10.44
CA GLU A 195 -29.08 -3.85 -9.97
C GLU A 195 -29.40 -5.32 -10.19
N GLN A 196 -28.90 -5.91 -11.28
CA GLN A 196 -29.13 -7.33 -11.60
C GLN A 196 -28.27 -8.27 -10.74
N MET A 197 -27.23 -7.75 -10.09
CA MET A 197 -26.35 -8.50 -9.20
C MET A 197 -26.86 -8.54 -7.75
N LEU A 198 -27.93 -7.80 -7.42
CA LEU A 198 -28.53 -7.82 -6.09
C LEU A 198 -29.12 -9.19 -5.77
N ALA A 199 -28.79 -9.70 -4.59
CA ALA A 199 -29.31 -10.96 -4.07
C ALA A 199 -29.86 -10.77 -2.65
N ASP A 200 -30.86 -11.58 -2.31
CA ASP A 200 -31.48 -11.54 -0.99
C ASP A 200 -30.54 -12.13 0.08
N PRO A 201 -30.55 -11.59 1.31
CA PRO A 201 -29.78 -12.15 2.42
C PRO A 201 -30.37 -13.48 2.90
N GLU A 202 -29.51 -14.37 3.39
CA GLU A 202 -29.93 -15.61 4.06
C GLU A 202 -30.32 -15.34 5.53
N GLY A 203 -31.40 -14.58 5.76
CA GLY A 203 -32.00 -14.40 7.08
C GLY A 203 -32.21 -12.95 7.51
N ASP A 204 -32.57 -12.79 8.79
CA ASP A 204 -32.80 -11.48 9.39
C ASP A 204 -31.47 -10.74 9.55
N LEU A 205 -31.46 -9.49 9.07
CA LEU A 205 -30.30 -8.63 9.13
C LEU A 205 -30.37 -7.69 10.33
N THR A 206 -29.23 -7.55 11.01
CA THR A 206 -29.01 -6.52 12.01
C THR A 206 -28.90 -5.15 11.34
N SER A 207 -29.28 -4.08 12.05
CA SER A 207 -29.18 -2.72 11.56
C SER A 207 -27.92 -2.01 12.08
N ILE A 208 -27.28 -1.26 11.19
CA ILE A 208 -26.17 -0.36 11.48
C ILE A 208 -26.69 1.07 11.38
N VAL A 209 -26.51 1.85 12.45
CA VAL A 209 -26.74 3.29 12.42
C VAL A 209 -25.49 3.96 11.85
N ILE A 210 -25.63 4.62 10.70
CA ILE A 210 -24.55 5.36 10.03
C ILE A 210 -24.67 6.82 10.42
N VAL A 211 -23.80 7.28 11.32
CA VAL A 211 -23.69 8.69 11.72
C VAL A 211 -22.71 9.39 10.80
N ASP A 212 -23.23 10.11 9.81
CA ASP A 212 -22.44 10.67 8.70
C ASP A 212 -23.16 11.87 8.03
N SER A 213 -22.76 12.23 6.80
CA SER A 213 -23.40 13.28 5.98
C SER A 213 -24.75 12.89 5.36
N GLY A 214 -25.18 11.65 5.58
CA GLY A 214 -26.42 11.08 5.08
C GLY A 214 -26.22 10.08 3.95
N VAL A 215 -27.25 9.26 3.73
CA VAL A 215 -27.24 8.17 2.74
C VAL A 215 -28.19 8.48 1.60
N ALA A 216 -27.74 8.28 0.36
CA ALA A 216 -28.58 8.38 -0.82
C ALA A 216 -29.55 7.18 -0.88
N THR A 217 -30.72 7.32 -0.26
CA THR A 217 -31.73 6.24 -0.14
C THR A 217 -32.27 5.76 -1.49
N GLY A 218 -32.15 6.55 -2.56
CA GLY A 218 -32.49 6.15 -3.92
C GLY A 218 -31.43 5.29 -4.62
N HIS A 219 -30.23 5.15 -4.04
CA HIS A 219 -29.14 4.41 -4.66
C HIS A 219 -29.53 2.92 -4.80
N PRO A 220 -29.35 2.30 -5.98
CA PRO A 220 -29.84 0.94 -6.20
C PRO A 220 -29.34 -0.13 -5.23
N LEU A 221 -28.07 -0.04 -4.81
CA LEU A 221 -27.50 -0.93 -3.80
C LEU A 221 -28.04 -0.70 -2.38
N LEU A 222 -28.62 0.47 -2.08
CA LEU A 222 -28.97 0.87 -0.71
C LEU A 222 -30.48 0.99 -0.47
N ARG A 223 -31.27 1.20 -1.53
CA ARG A 223 -32.71 1.48 -1.42
C ARG A 223 -33.52 0.37 -0.76
N SER A 224 -33.11 -0.89 -0.91
CA SER A 224 -33.80 -2.06 -0.33
C SER A 224 -33.37 -2.36 1.11
N VAL A 225 -32.25 -1.80 1.55
CA VAL A 225 -31.63 -2.09 2.85
C VAL A 225 -31.62 -0.89 3.80
N THR A 226 -32.02 0.30 3.34
CA THR A 226 -32.14 1.49 4.19
C THR A 226 -33.55 1.57 4.76
N ASP A 227 -33.68 1.38 6.07
CA ASP A 227 -34.98 1.30 6.75
C ASP A 227 -35.52 2.68 7.14
N ASP A 228 -34.65 3.57 7.60
CA ASP A 228 -35.03 4.90 8.09
C ASP A 228 -33.88 5.91 7.94
N THR A 229 -34.24 7.19 7.87
CA THR A 229 -33.30 8.31 7.76
C THR A 229 -33.78 9.46 8.63
N GLN A 230 -32.93 9.86 9.56
CA GLN A 230 -33.15 11.00 10.44
C GLN A 230 -32.03 12.01 10.28
N THR A 231 -32.37 13.28 10.42
CA THR A 231 -31.44 14.41 10.32
C THR A 231 -31.42 15.15 11.65
N ALA A 232 -30.24 15.43 12.17
CA ALA A 232 -30.06 16.20 13.40
C ALA A 232 -30.78 17.55 13.30
N PRO A 233 -31.38 18.05 14.39
CA PRO A 233 -31.93 19.40 14.40
C PRO A 233 -30.89 20.45 14.06
N GLY A 234 -31.30 21.51 13.37
CA GLY A 234 -30.45 22.64 13.03
C GLY A 234 -29.73 22.52 11.68
N THR A 235 -29.36 21.32 11.23
CA THR A 235 -28.60 21.08 9.98
C THR A 235 -29.35 21.42 8.68
N GLY A 236 -30.53 22.04 8.79
CA GLY A 236 -31.31 22.60 7.71
C GLY A 236 -32.13 21.55 6.95
N THR A 237 -33.46 21.56 7.12
CA THR A 237 -34.41 20.83 6.28
C THR A 237 -34.60 21.51 4.91
N ARG A 238 -33.53 21.90 4.22
CA ARG A 238 -33.62 22.42 2.85
C ARG A 238 -33.43 21.27 1.88
N ASP A 239 -34.57 20.79 1.40
CA ASP A 239 -34.80 19.88 0.28
C ASP A 239 -33.94 18.61 0.21
N SER A 240 -34.57 17.52 0.64
CA SER A 240 -34.23 16.13 0.34
C SER A 240 -34.44 15.75 -1.14
N SER A 241 -34.42 16.70 -2.07
CA SER A 241 -34.55 16.46 -3.50
C SER A 241 -33.27 16.85 -4.20
N GLY A 242 -32.34 15.89 -4.25
CA GLY A 242 -31.21 15.83 -5.16
C GLY A 242 -30.48 17.15 -5.39
N ASP A 243 -29.40 17.37 -4.66
CA ASP A 243 -28.29 18.11 -5.23
C ASP A 243 -26.97 17.63 -4.63
N VAL A 244 -26.07 17.36 -5.55
CA VAL A 244 -24.71 16.89 -5.36
C VAL A 244 -23.92 17.94 -4.59
N ASP A 245 -23.40 17.53 -3.45
CA ASP A 245 -22.51 18.28 -2.57
C ASP A 245 -21.24 18.72 -3.32
N ALA A 246 -20.80 19.96 -3.10
CA ALA A 246 -19.71 20.58 -3.85
C ALA A 246 -18.30 20.25 -3.32
N LEU A 247 -18.18 19.69 -2.10
CA LEU A 247 -16.87 19.45 -1.46
C LEU A 247 -16.58 17.97 -1.16
N THR A 248 -17.58 17.16 -0.79
CA THR A 248 -17.41 15.70 -0.61
C THR A 248 -18.71 14.91 -0.84
N PRO A 249 -19.26 14.92 -2.07
CA PRO A 249 -20.51 14.22 -2.37
C PRO A 249 -20.43 12.73 -2.09
N GLY A 250 -21.36 12.25 -1.28
CA GLY A 250 -21.62 10.82 -1.11
C GLY A 250 -20.77 10.10 -0.08
N HIS A 251 -20.06 10.78 0.84
CA HIS A 251 -19.29 10.11 1.90
C HIS A 251 -20.15 9.11 2.70
N GLY A 252 -21.27 9.54 3.28
CA GLY A 252 -22.18 8.64 4.00
C GLY A 252 -22.75 7.52 3.14
N THR A 253 -23.00 7.77 1.85
CA THR A 253 -23.41 6.73 0.88
C THR A 253 -22.31 5.68 0.65
N ALA A 254 -21.05 6.11 0.52
CA ALA A 254 -19.91 5.21 0.35
C ALA A 254 -19.66 4.37 1.62
N VAL A 255 -19.72 5.01 2.79
CA VAL A 255 -19.65 4.33 4.10
C VAL A 255 -20.75 3.29 4.23
N ALA A 256 -22.00 3.64 3.91
CA ALA A 256 -23.11 2.70 3.94
C ALA A 256 -22.92 1.52 2.97
N GLY A 257 -22.40 1.77 1.75
CA GLY A 257 -22.09 0.71 0.80
C GLY A 257 -21.11 -0.32 1.36
N ILE A 258 -20.01 0.14 1.96
CA ILE A 258 -19.02 -0.74 2.61
C ILE A 258 -19.63 -1.43 3.83
N ALA A 259 -20.42 -0.73 4.65
CA ALA A 259 -21.05 -1.32 5.83
C ALA A 259 -22.02 -2.46 5.49
N VAL A 260 -22.73 -2.37 4.35
CA VAL A 260 -23.67 -3.40 3.91
C VAL A 260 -22.98 -4.55 3.19
N TYR A 261 -22.03 -4.26 2.29
CA TYR A 261 -21.50 -5.25 1.34
C TYR A 261 -20.03 -5.62 1.56
N SER A 262 -19.35 -4.96 2.50
CA SER A 262 -17.92 -5.15 2.78
C SER A 262 -17.05 -4.90 1.54
N ASP A 263 -16.54 -5.95 0.89
CA ASP A 263 -15.62 -5.86 -0.25
C ASP A 263 -16.41 -5.70 -1.55
N ILE A 264 -16.66 -4.45 -1.93
CA ILE A 264 -17.37 -4.09 -3.18
C ILE A 264 -16.67 -4.67 -4.41
N GLY A 265 -15.33 -4.72 -4.42
CA GLY A 265 -14.56 -5.31 -5.52
C GLY A 265 -14.84 -6.80 -5.68
N ALA A 266 -14.89 -7.53 -4.56
CA ALA A 266 -15.26 -8.94 -4.55
C ALA A 266 -16.72 -9.16 -4.97
N CYS A 267 -17.66 -8.31 -4.54
CA CYS A 267 -19.06 -8.37 -4.98
C CYS A 267 -19.17 -8.26 -6.51
N ILE A 268 -18.43 -7.33 -7.12
CA ILE A 268 -18.42 -7.12 -8.57
C ILE A 268 -17.75 -8.29 -9.28
N ALA A 269 -16.60 -8.77 -8.79
CA ALA A 269 -15.91 -9.91 -9.38
C ALA A 269 -16.76 -11.19 -9.36
N ASN A 270 -17.58 -11.36 -8.32
CA ASN A 270 -18.50 -12.49 -8.17
C ASN A 270 -19.88 -12.24 -8.78
N ALA A 271 -20.13 -11.05 -9.34
CA ALA A 271 -21.44 -10.59 -9.82
C ALA A 271 -22.58 -10.81 -8.81
N SER A 272 -22.31 -10.56 -7.53
CA SER A 272 -23.26 -10.79 -6.44
C SER A 272 -23.08 -9.81 -5.29
N PHE A 273 -24.16 -9.08 -4.99
CA PHE A 273 -24.29 -8.16 -3.87
C PHE A 273 -25.32 -8.74 -2.90
N ILE A 274 -24.83 -9.44 -1.86
CA ILE A 274 -25.66 -9.96 -0.77
C ILE A 274 -25.47 -9.01 0.42
N PRO A 275 -26.54 -8.35 0.92
CA PRO A 275 -26.40 -7.43 2.03
C PRO A 275 -26.16 -8.18 3.35
N GLY A 276 -25.16 -7.74 4.11
CA GLY A 276 -24.86 -8.27 5.45
C GLY A 276 -25.53 -7.51 6.59
N ALA A 277 -26.14 -6.36 6.31
CA ALA A 277 -26.80 -5.50 7.31
C ALA A 277 -27.86 -4.60 6.67
N ARG A 278 -28.76 -4.06 7.51
CA ARG A 278 -29.66 -2.93 7.18
C ARG A 278 -29.04 -1.62 7.63
N ILE A 279 -29.48 -0.51 7.05
CA ILE A 279 -28.97 0.83 7.33
C ILE A 279 -30.05 1.70 7.97
N LEU A 280 -29.64 2.39 9.02
CA LEU A 280 -30.35 3.51 9.62
C LEU A 280 -29.47 4.76 9.46
N SER A 281 -29.89 5.72 8.63
CA SER A 281 -29.07 6.88 8.30
C SER A 281 -29.29 8.00 9.32
N ALA A 282 -28.24 8.37 10.06
CA ALA A 282 -28.23 9.45 11.04
C ALA A 282 -27.39 10.62 10.49
N ARG A 283 -28.05 11.60 9.84
CA ARG A 283 -27.35 12.75 9.24
C ARG A 283 -27.04 13.81 10.28
N VAL A 284 -25.76 14.10 10.50
CA VAL A 284 -25.27 15.11 11.47
C VAL A 284 -24.63 16.34 10.84
N THR A 285 -24.54 16.40 9.51
CA THR A 285 -23.99 17.57 8.79
C THR A 285 -25.01 18.17 7.83
N ASP A 286 -24.80 19.44 7.49
CA ASP A 286 -25.56 20.16 6.47
C ASP A 286 -25.14 19.75 5.04
N ALA A 287 -25.58 20.50 4.03
CA ALA A 287 -25.24 20.25 2.62
C ALA A 287 -23.80 20.61 2.24
N ASN A 288 -23.05 21.26 3.14
CA ASN A 288 -21.63 21.61 2.97
C ASN A 288 -20.72 20.73 3.83
N ASN A 289 -21.23 19.61 4.37
CA ASN A 289 -20.56 18.75 5.35
C ASN A 289 -20.08 19.47 6.62
N GLN A 290 -20.81 20.51 7.04
CA GLN A 290 -20.53 21.21 8.29
C GLN A 290 -21.53 20.79 9.36
N TYR A 291 -21.04 20.68 10.60
CA TYR A 291 -21.92 20.58 11.76
C TYR A 291 -22.69 21.89 11.94
N ASP A 292 -23.86 21.81 12.55
CA ASP A 292 -24.61 23.01 12.92
C ASP A 292 -23.75 23.94 13.82
N PRO A 293 -23.67 25.25 13.51
CA PRO A 293 -22.83 26.18 14.25
C PRO A 293 -23.38 26.55 15.64
N ASP A 294 -24.69 26.44 15.84
CA ASP A 294 -25.42 26.82 17.05
C ASP A 294 -25.82 25.60 17.91
N TYR A 295 -25.73 24.38 17.36
CA TYR A 295 -26.11 23.12 18.02
C TYR A 295 -24.92 22.18 18.21
N LEU A 296 -24.67 21.79 19.47
CA LEU A 296 -23.54 20.93 19.82
C LEU A 296 -23.63 19.56 19.13
N VAL A 297 -22.52 19.09 18.54
CA VAL A 297 -22.44 17.78 17.88
C VAL A 297 -22.75 16.64 18.86
N GLU A 298 -22.43 16.82 20.14
CA GLU A 298 -22.71 15.86 21.21
C GLU A 298 -24.23 15.68 21.42
N HIS A 299 -25.01 16.77 21.39
CA HIS A 299 -26.46 16.69 21.47
C HIS A 299 -27.07 16.10 20.20
N GLN A 300 -26.54 16.45 19.03
CA GLN A 300 -26.97 15.85 17.74
C GLN A 300 -26.79 14.33 17.76
N LEU A 301 -25.64 13.86 18.26
CA LEU A 301 -25.35 12.44 18.42
C LEU A 301 -26.32 11.79 19.41
N GLU A 302 -26.49 12.37 20.60
CA GLU A 302 -27.37 11.80 21.65
C GLU A 302 -28.81 11.61 21.15
N GLU A 303 -29.38 12.63 20.49
CA GLU A 303 -30.76 12.59 20.02
C GLU A 303 -30.96 11.51 18.95
N LEU A 304 -30.09 11.47 17.93
CA LEU A 304 -30.20 10.50 16.84
C LEU A 304 -29.97 9.07 17.32
N VAL A 305 -28.93 8.84 18.13
CA VAL A 305 -28.64 7.50 18.68
C VAL A 305 -29.78 7.03 19.58
N THR A 306 -30.28 7.89 20.46
CA THR A 306 -31.42 7.54 21.33
C THR A 306 -32.66 7.21 20.49
N TYR A 307 -32.97 8.03 19.49
CA TYR A 307 -34.08 7.78 18.58
C TYR A 307 -33.98 6.40 17.93
N PHE A 308 -32.85 6.08 17.31
CA PHE A 308 -32.72 4.80 16.60
C PHE A 308 -32.75 3.61 17.57
N LEU A 309 -32.06 3.68 18.70
CA LEU A 309 -32.05 2.59 19.67
C LEU A 309 -33.41 2.35 20.34
N ASP A 310 -34.25 3.37 20.46
CA ASP A 310 -35.60 3.23 21.04
C ASP A 310 -36.65 2.75 20.03
N ASN A 311 -36.46 3.03 18.73
CA ASN A 311 -37.41 2.65 17.68
C ASN A 311 -37.02 1.36 16.93
N TYR A 312 -35.75 0.98 16.94
CA TYR A 312 -35.23 -0.16 16.16
C TYR A 312 -34.46 -1.14 17.04
N ALA A 313 -35.13 -2.19 17.52
CA ALA A 313 -34.50 -3.22 18.36
C ALA A 313 -33.35 -3.98 17.66
N ALA A 314 -33.35 -4.00 16.32
CA ALA A 314 -32.30 -4.60 15.50
C ALA A 314 -31.06 -3.69 15.34
N ALA A 315 -31.10 -2.43 15.82
CA ALA A 315 -29.93 -1.54 15.82
C ALA A 315 -28.91 -2.02 16.85
N LYS A 316 -27.77 -2.54 16.36
CA LYS A 316 -26.71 -3.09 17.23
C LYS A 316 -25.34 -2.47 17.01
N VAL A 317 -25.15 -1.73 15.92
CA VAL A 317 -23.88 -1.08 15.60
C VAL A 317 -24.14 0.40 15.34
N ILE A 318 -23.36 1.26 15.99
CA ILE A 318 -23.32 2.70 15.71
C ILE A 318 -21.97 2.99 15.06
N ASN A 319 -21.97 3.29 13.78
CA ASN A 319 -20.76 3.63 13.03
C ASN A 319 -20.65 5.14 12.85
N ILE A 320 -19.54 5.70 13.32
CA ILE A 320 -19.21 7.13 13.24
C ILE A 320 -17.92 7.26 12.43
N SER A 321 -18.09 7.47 11.11
CA SER A 321 -16.97 7.65 10.17
C SER A 321 -16.63 9.13 9.97
N LEU A 322 -16.77 9.92 11.04
CA LEU A 322 -16.46 11.35 11.06
C LEU A 322 -15.35 11.60 12.09
N GLY A 323 -14.52 12.60 11.83
CA GLY A 323 -13.50 13.07 12.77
C GLY A 323 -12.99 14.46 12.43
N ASP A 324 -12.41 15.15 13.41
CA ASP A 324 -11.82 16.47 13.22
C ASP A 324 -10.30 16.35 13.02
N PRO A 325 -9.78 16.58 11.80
CA PRO A 325 -8.34 16.45 11.53
C PRO A 325 -7.49 17.48 12.31
N ASN A 326 -8.09 18.52 12.89
CA ASN A 326 -7.40 19.50 13.72
C ASN A 326 -7.35 19.08 15.21
N ARG A 327 -8.01 17.99 15.60
CA ARG A 327 -8.08 17.48 16.98
C ARG A 327 -7.24 16.21 17.11
N ILE A 328 -5.94 16.36 16.92
CA ILE A 328 -4.97 15.28 17.03
C ILE A 328 -4.61 15.06 18.51
N CYS A 329 -4.67 13.80 18.98
CA CYS A 329 -4.40 13.46 20.38
C CYS A 329 -2.93 13.74 20.76
N THR A 330 -2.70 14.48 21.84
CA THR A 330 -1.37 14.70 22.43
C THR A 330 -1.27 14.17 23.85
N ASP A 331 -0.04 13.97 24.35
CA ASP A 331 0.22 13.41 25.69
C ASP A 331 -0.26 14.31 26.86
N ARG A 332 -0.74 15.52 26.54
CA ARG A 332 -1.21 16.52 27.52
C ARG A 332 -2.68 16.88 27.35
N ASP A 333 -3.38 16.27 26.41
CA ASP A 333 -4.78 16.58 26.17
C ASP A 333 -5.70 15.91 27.18
N TYR A 334 -6.80 16.60 27.47
CA TYR A 334 -7.96 15.99 28.09
C TYR A 334 -8.68 15.12 27.07
N GLN A 335 -9.48 14.16 27.55
CA GLN A 335 -10.35 13.37 26.67
C GLN A 335 -11.17 14.30 25.77
N PHE A 336 -11.20 14.00 24.48
CA PHE A 336 -11.94 14.82 23.54
C PHE A 336 -13.44 14.76 23.80
N ARG A 337 -14.15 15.86 23.53
CA ARG A 337 -15.57 15.97 23.88
C ARG A 337 -16.45 15.04 23.06
N PHE A 338 -16.15 14.88 21.78
CA PHE A 338 -16.94 13.98 20.94
C PHE A 338 -16.69 12.51 21.32
N ALA A 339 -15.42 12.13 21.56
CA ALA A 339 -15.07 10.85 22.17
C ALA A 339 -15.77 10.60 23.53
N ALA A 340 -15.82 11.60 24.42
CA ALA A 340 -16.50 11.48 25.71
C ALA A 340 -18.02 11.30 25.56
N ALA A 341 -18.65 12.00 24.61
CA ALA A 341 -20.07 11.80 24.31
C ALA A 341 -20.37 10.39 23.79
N VAL A 342 -19.50 9.84 22.94
CA VAL A 342 -19.57 8.44 22.52
C VAL A 342 -19.46 7.49 23.72
N ASP A 343 -18.51 7.72 24.63
CA ASP A 343 -18.33 6.91 25.84
C ASP A 343 -19.57 6.99 26.77
N GLU A 344 -20.16 8.17 26.95
CA GLU A 344 -21.37 8.34 27.76
C GLU A 344 -22.56 7.57 27.17
N LEU A 345 -22.75 7.61 25.84
CA LEU A 345 -23.81 6.86 25.16
C LEU A 345 -23.56 5.35 25.23
N ALA A 346 -22.33 4.90 24.97
CA ALA A 346 -21.94 3.50 25.11
C ALA A 346 -22.21 2.98 26.52
N TYR A 347 -21.84 3.75 27.54
CA TYR A 347 -22.12 3.39 28.93
C TYR A 347 -23.62 3.40 29.26
N ARG A 348 -24.38 4.40 28.77
CA ARG A 348 -25.83 4.51 28.98
C ARG A 348 -26.60 3.33 28.41
N PHE A 349 -26.20 2.85 27.24
CA PHE A 349 -26.88 1.78 26.50
C PHE A 349 -26.17 0.41 26.59
N ARG A 350 -25.21 0.25 27.52
CA ARG A 350 -24.40 -0.97 27.70
C ARG A 350 -25.18 -2.29 27.81
N ASP A 351 -26.42 -2.24 28.33
CA ASP A 351 -27.27 -3.41 28.51
C ASP A 351 -28.06 -3.80 27.24
N ARG A 352 -27.88 -3.06 26.12
CA ARG A 352 -28.55 -3.31 24.84
C ARG A 352 -27.72 -4.10 23.82
N GLU A 353 -26.53 -4.56 24.21
CA GLU A 353 -25.60 -5.31 23.36
C GLU A 353 -25.22 -4.54 22.08
N ILE A 354 -24.88 -3.26 22.24
CA ILE A 354 -24.51 -2.38 21.13
C ILE A 354 -23.01 -2.10 21.11
N ILE A 355 -22.48 -1.87 19.91
CA ILE A 355 -21.06 -1.51 19.70
C ILE A 355 -20.99 -0.16 18.98
N PHE A 356 -20.16 0.73 19.51
CA PHE A 356 -19.76 1.95 18.82
C PHE A 356 -18.47 1.70 18.05
N VAL A 357 -18.42 2.16 16.81
CA VAL A 357 -17.26 2.07 15.92
C VAL A 357 -16.90 3.47 15.46
N VAL A 358 -15.64 3.86 15.66
CA VAL A 358 -15.13 5.20 15.32
C VAL A 358 -13.90 5.08 14.43
N SER A 359 -13.71 6.03 13.51
CA SER A 359 -12.48 6.09 12.71
C SER A 359 -11.30 6.63 13.53
N SER A 360 -10.09 6.16 13.24
CA SER A 360 -8.85 6.70 13.84
C SER A 360 -8.47 8.10 13.33
N GLY A 361 -9.05 8.54 12.21
CA GLY A 361 -8.61 9.70 11.44
C GLY A 361 -7.71 9.34 10.26
N ASN A 362 -7.57 10.28 9.33
CA ASN A 362 -6.76 10.15 8.13
C ASN A 362 -5.59 11.14 8.16
N LEU A 363 -4.39 10.65 7.96
CA LEU A 363 -3.23 11.49 7.69
C LEU A 363 -3.27 11.96 6.23
N GLN A 364 -3.18 13.27 6.02
CA GLN A 364 -3.09 13.84 4.68
C GLN A 364 -1.63 13.98 4.25
N PHE A 365 -1.37 13.64 2.99
CA PHE A 365 -0.07 13.75 2.35
C PHE A 365 -0.22 14.47 1.02
N GLU A 366 0.82 15.19 0.60
CA GLU A 366 0.86 15.73 -0.75
C GLU A 366 1.25 14.64 -1.76
N GLN A 367 0.70 14.71 -2.99
CA GLN A 367 0.91 13.67 -4.02
C GLN A 367 2.39 13.45 -4.37
N GLU A 368 3.24 14.46 -4.23
CA GLU A 368 4.66 14.41 -4.59
C GLU A 368 5.52 13.66 -3.55
N GLU A 369 4.94 13.29 -2.39
CA GLU A 369 5.69 12.66 -1.30
C GLU A 369 5.69 11.12 -1.35
N GLY A 370 5.05 10.49 -2.34
CA GLY A 370 4.81 9.03 -2.37
C GLY A 370 6.06 8.16 -2.22
N GLU A 371 7.13 8.43 -2.97
CA GLU A 371 8.40 7.71 -2.87
C GLU A 371 9.09 7.94 -1.51
N ARG A 372 9.00 9.18 -0.99
CA ARG A 372 9.55 9.54 0.33
C ARG A 372 8.81 8.81 1.45
N LEU A 373 7.48 8.72 1.37
CA LEU A 373 6.66 8.05 2.37
C LEU A 373 6.91 6.54 2.41
N LEU A 374 7.20 5.92 1.26
CA LEU A 374 7.63 4.52 1.17
C LEU A 374 9.00 4.32 1.84
N ALA A 375 9.98 5.18 1.53
CA ALA A 375 11.31 5.13 2.14
C ALA A 375 11.27 5.39 3.66
N GLU A 376 10.37 6.25 4.12
CA GLU A 376 10.18 6.60 5.53
C GLU A 376 9.18 5.68 6.26
N TYR A 377 8.71 4.57 5.65
CA TYR A 377 7.82 3.65 6.34
C TYR A 377 8.60 2.77 7.35
N PRO A 378 8.12 2.61 8.60
CA PRO A 378 6.89 3.13 9.20
C PRO A 378 7.08 4.43 10.00
N GLU A 379 8.25 5.08 9.93
CA GLU A 379 8.59 6.25 10.75
C GLU A 379 7.65 7.43 10.58
N HIS A 380 7.12 7.66 9.37
CA HIS A 380 6.12 8.72 9.17
C HIS A 380 4.83 8.48 9.99
N LEU A 381 4.47 7.22 10.29
CA LEU A 381 3.34 6.88 11.18
C LEU A 381 3.65 7.13 12.67
N ARG A 382 4.91 7.36 13.03
CA ARG A 382 5.34 7.68 14.40
C ARG A 382 5.36 9.18 14.67
N GLN A 383 5.15 10.01 13.66
CA GLN A 383 5.13 11.46 13.80
C GLN A 383 3.93 11.92 14.64
N PRO A 384 4.04 13.03 15.40
CA PRO A 384 2.92 13.56 16.19
C PRO A 384 1.67 13.86 15.37
N SER A 385 1.82 14.21 14.08
CA SER A 385 0.72 14.44 13.13
C SER A 385 -0.05 13.18 12.76
N ALA A 386 0.53 11.99 12.93
CA ALA A 386 -0.05 10.70 12.59
C ALA A 386 -0.86 10.06 13.72
N ARG A 387 -1.04 10.76 14.84
CA ARG A 387 -1.80 10.25 16.00
C ARG A 387 -3.30 10.27 15.73
N ILE A 388 -4.03 9.47 16.50
CA ILE A 388 -5.50 9.39 16.43
C ILE A 388 -6.16 10.76 16.65
N VAL A 389 -7.27 10.99 15.96
CA VAL A 389 -8.06 12.23 16.07
C VAL A 389 -9.39 12.01 16.78
N ASP A 390 -10.05 13.06 17.26
CA ASP A 390 -11.42 12.99 17.82
C ASP A 390 -12.42 12.44 16.78
N PRO A 391 -13.25 11.40 17.06
CA PRO A 391 -13.50 10.71 18.34
C PRO A 391 -12.75 9.40 18.58
N GLY A 392 -11.67 9.13 17.84
CA GLY A 392 -10.84 7.93 17.94
C GLY A 392 -10.20 7.68 19.31
N THR A 393 -10.21 8.65 20.24
CA THR A 393 -9.75 8.48 21.63
C THR A 393 -10.82 7.90 22.58
N SER A 394 -12.03 7.60 22.09
CA SER A 394 -13.10 6.97 22.89
C SER A 394 -12.59 5.69 23.56
N ALA A 395 -12.89 5.54 24.86
CA ALA A 395 -12.43 4.41 25.66
C ALA A 395 -13.35 3.18 25.53
N LEU A 396 -14.61 3.39 25.14
CA LEU A 396 -15.64 2.34 25.05
C LEU A 396 -16.03 2.00 23.59
N ALA A 397 -15.54 2.75 22.60
CA ALA A 397 -15.71 2.43 21.19
C ALA A 397 -14.56 1.59 20.62
N LEU A 398 -14.84 0.91 19.51
CA LEU A 398 -13.84 0.30 18.66
C LEU A 398 -13.26 1.35 17.72
N THR A 399 -12.02 1.75 17.95
CA THR A 399 -11.28 2.64 17.03
C THR A 399 -10.67 1.85 15.89
N VAL A 400 -11.00 2.22 14.65
CA VAL A 400 -10.63 1.51 13.43
C VAL A 400 -9.69 2.35 12.57
N GLY A 401 -8.50 1.82 12.33
CA GLY A 401 -7.57 2.30 11.29
C GLY A 401 -7.82 1.60 9.96
N SER A 402 -7.16 2.05 8.89
CA SER A 402 -7.30 1.45 7.55
C SER A 402 -5.98 0.88 7.04
N LEU A 403 -6.09 -0.16 6.21
CA LEU A 403 -4.99 -0.73 5.45
C LEU A 403 -5.42 -0.80 3.98
N SER A 404 -4.55 -0.34 3.09
CA SER A 404 -4.73 -0.57 1.65
C SER A 404 -4.03 -1.89 1.30
N TYR A 405 -4.73 -2.81 0.64
CA TYR A 405 -4.16 -4.09 0.18
C TYR A 405 -3.95 -4.15 -1.34
N GLY A 406 -4.16 -3.04 -2.04
CA GLY A 406 -3.92 -2.89 -3.48
C GLY A 406 -3.07 -1.66 -3.79
N GLU A 407 -2.62 -1.50 -5.03
CA GLU A 407 -1.96 -0.28 -5.53
C GLU A 407 -3.02 0.82 -5.68
N GLY A 408 -3.59 1.26 -4.56
CA GLY A 408 -4.81 2.06 -4.54
C GLY A 408 -4.64 3.37 -5.32
N ALA A 409 -5.44 3.55 -6.36
CA ALA A 409 -5.57 4.80 -7.10
C ALA A 409 -6.58 5.71 -6.39
N ARG A 410 -6.14 6.88 -5.88
CA ARG A 410 -7.08 7.97 -5.55
C ARG A 410 -7.52 8.67 -6.83
N LEU A 411 -8.83 8.75 -7.07
CA LEU A 411 -9.44 9.67 -8.04
C LEU A 411 -9.91 10.92 -7.28
N TYR A 412 -9.23 12.05 -7.44
CA TYR A 412 -9.72 13.36 -6.96
C TYR A 412 -9.55 14.42 -8.06
N GLY A 413 -10.61 15.19 -8.33
CA GLY A 413 -10.57 16.45 -9.08
C GLY A 413 -10.72 16.37 -10.61
N GLU A 414 -11.05 17.50 -11.23
CA GLU A 414 -11.40 17.74 -12.66
C GLU A 414 -10.34 17.35 -13.71
N HIS A 415 -9.26 16.68 -13.30
CA HIS A 415 -8.25 16.14 -14.19
C HIS A 415 -8.19 14.62 -14.03
N GLU A 416 -8.93 13.92 -14.91
CA GLU A 416 -9.06 12.46 -15.01
C GLU A 416 -7.74 11.67 -15.20
N ASP A 417 -6.57 12.34 -15.18
CA ASP A 417 -5.29 11.82 -15.66
C ASP A 417 -4.24 11.56 -14.57
N ARG A 418 -4.54 11.75 -13.28
CA ARG A 418 -3.56 11.52 -12.20
C ARG A 418 -4.03 10.50 -11.17
N VAL A 419 -3.48 9.30 -11.28
CA VAL A 419 -3.57 8.22 -10.29
C VAL A 419 -2.55 8.47 -9.18
N GLY A 420 -3.02 8.88 -7.99
CA GLY A 420 -2.19 8.86 -6.79
C GLY A 420 -2.16 7.44 -6.21
N ARG A 421 -0.97 6.81 -6.16
CA ARG A 421 -0.78 5.47 -5.56
C ARG A 421 -0.72 5.61 -4.04
N GLY A 422 -1.59 4.92 -3.33
CA GLY A 422 -1.48 4.72 -1.87
C GLY A 422 -0.45 3.64 -1.55
N ILE A 423 0.17 3.72 -0.36
CA ILE A 423 1.05 2.67 0.15
C ILE A 423 0.20 1.43 0.46
N ALA A 424 0.53 0.32 -0.19
CA ALA A 424 -0.18 -0.96 -0.05
C ALA A 424 0.56 -1.88 0.93
N GLY A 425 -0.16 -2.45 1.90
CA GLY A 425 0.27 -3.62 2.66
C GLY A 425 -0.01 -4.92 1.91
N GLN A 426 0.69 -6.00 2.25
CA GLN A 426 0.46 -7.33 1.68
C GLN A 426 -0.54 -8.13 2.52
N ARG A 427 -1.58 -8.72 1.90
CA ARG A 427 -2.52 -9.60 2.63
C ARG A 427 -1.75 -10.75 3.31
N GLY A 428 -1.98 -10.93 4.61
CA GLY A 428 -1.37 -12.01 5.40
C GLY A 428 -0.05 -11.64 6.09
N TRP A 429 0.42 -10.40 5.95
CA TRP A 429 1.51 -9.83 6.75
C TRP A 429 0.95 -8.81 7.74
N PRO A 430 1.48 -8.74 8.98
CA PRO A 430 0.98 -7.85 10.02
C PRO A 430 1.15 -6.37 9.68
#